data_AF-A0A3D5SPM1-F1
#
_entry.id   AF-A0A3D5SPM1-F1
#
_cell.length_a   1.000
_cell.length_b   1.000
_cell.length_c   1.000
_cell.angle_alpha   90.00
_cell.angle_beta   90.00
_cell.angle_gamma   90.00
#
_symmetry.space_group_name_H-M   'P 1'
#
loop_
_entity.id
_entity.type
_entity.pdbx_description
1 polymer ?
#
loop_
_entity_poly.entity_id
_entity_poly.type
_entity_poly.pdbx_seq_one_letter_code
_entity_poly.pdbx_strand_id
1 'polypeptide(L)'
;VYALWLIRPEVVDAKVIAGRLRVLRDENLAKIDKLIAGEEDFDREFCARYYREHLRFSFGEKEKEGLRNFQSLCERHGLIPKRKIAFTVV
;
A
#
# COMPACT_ATOMS: atom_id res chain seq x y z
N VAL A 1 -4.65 -0.86 6.31
CA VAL A 1 -3.48 -0.40 5.53
C VAL A 1 -2.28 -0.44 6.46
N TYR A 2 -1.20 -1.11 6.08
CA TYR A 2 0.01 -1.20 6.91
C TYR A 2 1.10 -0.21 6.49
N ALA A 3 1.22 0.08 5.19
CA ALA A 3 2.21 1.01 4.65
C ALA A 3 1.64 1.77 3.44
N LEU A 4 2.22 2.94 3.16
CA LEU A 4 1.94 3.76 1.99
C LEU A 4 3.24 4.28 1.38
N TRP A 5 3.22 4.51 0.07
CA TRP A 5 4.24 5.31 -0.60
C TRP A 5 3.79 6.77 -0.60
N LEU A 6 4.57 7.63 0.08
CA LEU A 6 4.30 9.05 0.22
C LEU A 6 5.42 9.84 -0.44
N ILE A 7 5.04 10.86 -1.20
CA ILE A 7 5.98 11.80 -1.83
C ILE A 7 5.80 13.15 -1.14
N ARG A 8 6.91 13.79 -0.78
CA ARG A 8 6.84 15.11 -0.16
C ARG A 8 6.39 16.16 -1.19
N PRO A 9 5.59 17.17 -0.79
CA PRO A 9 5.00 18.14 -1.72
C PRO A 9 6.01 18.91 -2.59
N GLU A 10 7.24 19.11 -2.10
CA GLU A 10 8.30 19.83 -2.80
C GLU A 10 8.93 19.06 -3.97
N VAL A 11 8.57 17.80 -4.18
CA VAL A 11 9.08 16.99 -5.29
C VAL A 11 8.32 17.31 -6.57
N VAL A 12 8.99 17.97 -7.51
CA VAL A 12 8.41 18.49 -8.77
C VAL A 12 7.80 17.37 -9.64
N ASP A 13 8.46 16.23 -9.76
CA ASP A 13 8.05 15.13 -10.65
C ASP A 13 7.24 14.03 -9.96
N ALA A 14 6.50 14.37 -8.89
CA ALA A 14 5.74 13.41 -8.09
C ALA A 14 4.80 12.51 -8.93
N LYS A 15 4.14 13.07 -9.96
CA LYS A 15 3.26 12.32 -10.88
C LYS A 15 4.02 11.30 -11.72
N VAL A 16 5.21 11.66 -12.23
CA VAL A 16 6.04 10.77 -13.05
C VAL A 16 6.56 9.61 -12.19
N ILE A 17 7.03 9.92 -10.98
CA ILE A 17 7.48 8.91 -10.02
C ILE A 17 6.33 7.96 -9.68
N ALA A 18 5.17 8.49 -9.28
CA ALA A 18 3.99 7.69 -8.96
C ALA A 18 3.52 6.83 -10.14
N GLY A 19 3.54 7.38 -11.37
CA GLY A 19 3.23 6.65 -12.60
C GLY A 19 4.15 5.46 -12.83
N ARG A 20 5.48 5.68 -12.77
CA ARG A 20 6.48 4.59 -12.92
C ARG A 20 6.32 3.51 -11.86
N LEU A 21 6.10 3.90 -10.62
CA LEU A 21 5.88 3.01 -9.49
C LEU A 21 4.61 2.14 -9.66
N ARG A 22 3.54 2.69 -10.24
CA ARG A 22 2.33 1.93 -10.59
C ARG A 22 2.59 0.91 -11.71
N VAL A 23 3.29 1.32 -12.76
CA VAL A 23 3.65 0.41 -13.87
C VAL A 23 4.47 -0.77 -13.33
N LEU A 24 5.48 -0.51 -12.51
CA LEU A 24 6.29 -1.57 -11.89
C LEU A 24 5.46 -2.50 -11.00
N ARG A 25 4.54 -1.95 -10.20
CA ARG A 25 3.59 -2.76 -9.41
C ARG A 25 2.77 -3.68 -10.32
N ASP A 26 2.19 -3.13 -11.39
CA ASP A 26 1.30 -3.87 -12.28
C ASP A 26 2.06 -4.96 -13.04
N GLU A 27 3.28 -4.67 -13.49
CA GLU A 27 4.19 -5.65 -14.09
C GLU A 27 4.57 -6.79 -13.12
N ASN A 28 4.85 -6.45 -11.86
CA ASN A 28 5.20 -7.45 -10.84
C ASN A 28 4.00 -8.34 -10.51
N LEU A 29 2.79 -7.75 -10.41
CA LEU A 29 1.56 -8.51 -10.19
C LEU A 29 1.23 -9.42 -11.37
N ALA A 30 1.46 -8.98 -12.60
CA ALA A 30 1.30 -9.82 -13.78
C ALA A 30 2.29 -11.01 -13.81
N LYS A 31 3.43 -10.88 -13.13
CA LYS A 31 4.48 -11.89 -13.02
C LYS A 31 4.49 -12.59 -11.65
N ILE A 32 3.39 -12.54 -10.89
CA ILE A 32 3.37 -13.01 -9.50
C ILE A 32 3.76 -14.48 -9.34
N ASP A 33 3.45 -15.34 -10.32
CA ASP A 33 3.87 -16.74 -10.33
C ASP A 33 5.39 -16.92 -10.34
N LYS A 34 6.10 -16.06 -11.07
CA LYS A 34 7.56 -16.08 -11.12
C LYS A 34 8.16 -15.64 -9.78
N LEU A 35 7.54 -14.67 -9.11
CA LEU A 35 7.96 -14.22 -7.79
C LEU A 35 7.75 -15.30 -6.74
N ILE A 36 6.58 -15.95 -6.75
CA ILE A 36 6.27 -17.09 -5.86
C ILE A 36 7.25 -18.24 -6.08
N ALA A 37 7.64 -18.53 -7.33
CA ALA A 37 8.55 -19.62 -7.63
C ALA A 37 10.03 -19.34 -7.22
N GLY A 38 10.40 -18.08 -7.03
CA GLY A 38 11.73 -17.68 -6.58
C GLY A 38 11.85 -17.45 -5.08
N GLU A 39 10.76 -17.65 -4.33
CA GLU A 39 10.78 -17.60 -2.86
C GLU A 39 11.18 -18.97 -2.32
N GLU A 40 12.27 -19.02 -1.55
CA GLU A 40 12.87 -20.25 -1.05
C GLU A 40 12.71 -20.40 0.47
N ASP A 41 12.40 -19.31 1.19
CA ASP A 41 12.30 -19.31 2.65
C ASP A 41 10.94 -19.86 3.14
N PHE A 42 9.94 -19.90 2.26
CA PHE A 42 8.57 -20.25 2.61
C PHE A 42 7.94 -21.24 1.63
N ASP A 43 6.96 -21.99 2.13
CA ASP A 43 6.20 -22.92 1.31
C ASP A 43 5.46 -22.21 0.16
N ARG A 44 5.45 -22.85 -1.01
CA ARG A 44 4.91 -22.27 -2.24
C ARG A 44 3.40 -22.04 -2.18
N GLU A 45 2.64 -22.94 -1.56
CA GLU A 45 1.20 -22.78 -1.37
C GLU A 45 0.91 -21.60 -0.44
N PHE A 46 1.68 -21.50 0.65
CA PHE A 46 1.61 -20.37 1.56
C PHE A 46 1.88 -19.04 0.83
N CYS A 47 2.97 -18.94 0.07
CA CYS A 47 3.31 -17.75 -0.71
C CYS A 47 2.22 -17.40 -1.72
N ALA A 48 1.68 -18.39 -2.43
CA ALA A 48 0.62 -18.19 -3.40
C ALA A 48 -0.63 -17.57 -2.77
N ARG A 49 -1.07 -18.10 -1.62
CA ARG A 49 -2.22 -17.56 -0.88
C ARG A 49 -1.90 -16.17 -0.33
N TYR A 50 -0.74 -15.99 0.29
CA TYR A 50 -0.35 -14.72 0.90
C TYR A 50 -0.32 -13.57 -0.12
N TYR A 51 0.39 -13.76 -1.24
CA TYR A 51 0.55 -12.71 -2.24
C TYR A 51 -0.74 -12.39 -3.01
N ARG A 52 -1.63 -13.37 -3.23
CA ARG A 52 -2.87 -13.16 -3.99
C ARG A 52 -4.06 -12.73 -3.13
N GLU A 53 -4.19 -13.33 -1.96
CA GLU A 53 -5.42 -13.20 -1.15
C GLU A 53 -5.26 -12.25 0.02
N HIS A 54 -4.05 -12.11 0.57
CA HIS A 54 -3.83 -11.36 1.81
C HIS A 54 -3.12 -10.02 1.60
N LEU A 55 -2.36 -9.87 0.52
CA LEU A 55 -1.80 -8.57 0.13
C LEU A 55 -2.72 -7.78 -0.79
N ARG A 56 -2.75 -6.46 -0.58
CA ARG A 56 -3.50 -5.49 -1.40
C ARG A 56 -2.58 -4.32 -1.72
N PHE A 57 -2.37 -4.06 -3.00
CA PHE A 57 -1.49 -2.99 -3.50
C PHE A 57 -2.26 -1.82 -4.15
N SER A 58 -3.58 -1.81 -3.97
CA SER A 58 -4.48 -0.71 -4.32
C SER A 58 -4.72 0.19 -3.11
N PHE A 59 -5.01 1.46 -3.36
CA PHE A 59 -5.40 2.40 -2.31
C PHE A 59 -6.71 3.09 -2.68
N GLY A 60 -7.80 2.33 -2.56
CA GLY A 60 -9.16 2.78 -2.87
C GLY A 60 -9.92 3.27 -1.63
N GLU A 61 -11.24 3.38 -1.75
CA GLU A 61 -12.07 3.94 -0.68
C GLU A 61 -12.11 3.07 0.59
N LYS A 62 -12.10 1.74 0.45
CA LYS A 62 -12.03 0.82 1.59
C LYS A 62 -10.74 1.00 2.38
N GLU A 63 -9.61 1.14 1.69
CA GLU A 63 -8.32 1.36 2.34
C GLU A 63 -8.26 2.73 3.04
N LYS A 64 -8.78 3.77 2.39
CA LYS A 64 -8.89 5.12 2.99
C LYS A 64 -9.79 5.12 4.22
N GLU A 65 -10.90 4.39 4.19
CA GLU A 65 -11.80 4.24 5.33
C GLU A 65 -11.10 3.55 6.51
N GLY A 66 -10.39 2.45 6.25
CA GLY A 66 -9.61 1.77 7.27
C GLY A 66 -8.59 2.69 7.95
N LEU A 67 -7.89 3.54 7.18
CA LEU A 67 -6.98 4.54 7.74
C LEU A 67 -7.68 5.60 8.58
N ARG A 68 -8.85 6.11 8.16
CA ARG A 68 -9.63 7.08 8.95
C ARG A 68 -10.08 6.47 10.28
N ASN A 69 -10.52 5.21 10.27
CA ASN A 69 -10.93 4.50 11.48
C ASN A 69 -9.72 4.29 12.42
N PHE A 70 -8.58 3.87 11.87
CA PHE A 70 -7.34 3.73 12.65
C PHE A 70 -6.90 5.05 13.27
N GLN A 71 -6.91 6.15 12.48
CA GLN A 71 -6.61 7.48 12.97
C GLN A 71 -7.54 7.87 14.14
N SER A 72 -8.85 7.68 14.00
CA SER A 72 -9.82 8.03 15.04
C SER A 72 -9.55 7.28 16.35
N LEU A 73 -9.14 6.02 16.27
CA LEU A 73 -8.71 5.23 17.43
C LEU A 73 -7.43 5.81 18.05
N CYS A 74 -6.41 6.12 17.24
CA CYS A 74 -5.17 6.73 17.72
C CYS A 74 -5.42 8.07 18.42
N GLU A 75 -6.30 8.92 17.87
CA GLU A 75 -6.70 10.20 18.49
C GLU A 75 -7.42 9.99 19.82
N ARG A 76 -8.34 9.02 19.88
CA ARG A 76 -9.10 8.68 21.10
C ARG A 76 -8.17 8.20 22.22
N HIS A 77 -7.13 7.44 21.87
CA HIS A 77 -6.15 6.91 22.81
C HIS A 77 -4.96 7.85 23.04
N GLY A 78 -4.96 9.06 22.49
CA GLY A 78 -3.91 10.06 22.69
C GLY A 78 -2.56 9.72 22.05
N LEU A 79 -2.53 8.79 21.08
CA LEU A 79 -1.31 8.40 20.37
C LEU A 79 -0.88 9.44 19.32
N ILE A 80 -1.85 10.20 18.78
CA ILE A 80 -1.64 11.30 17.84
C ILE A 80 -2.59 12.46 18.17
N PRO A 81 -2.24 13.71 17.83
CA PRO A 81 -3.16 14.84 17.97
C PRO A 81 -4.33 14.74 16.99
N LYS A 82 -5.47 15.33 17.37
CA LYS A 82 -6.63 15.44 16.47
C LYS A 82 -6.29 16.25 15.23
N ARG A 83 -6.46 15.66 14.04
CA ARG A 83 -6.17 16.32 12.77
C ARG A 83 -7.13 15.89 11.67
N LYS A 84 -7.49 16.79 10.76
CA LYS A 84 -8.18 16.38 9.54
C LYS A 84 -7.16 15.83 8.55
N ILE A 85 -7.29 14.56 8.16
CA ILE A 85 -6.49 13.98 7.07
C ILE A 85 -7.23 14.17 5.74
N ALA A 86 -6.50 14.66 4.74
CA ALA A 86 -6.92 14.65 3.35
C ALA A 86 -5.97 13.74 2.58
N PHE A 87 -6.51 12.78 1.83
CA PHE A 87 -5.73 11.90 0.97
C PHE A 87 -5.62 12.52 -0.42
N THR A 88 -4.55 13.29 -0.65
CA THR A 88 -4.21 13.77 -1.99
C THR A 88 -3.44 12.67 -2.71
N VAL A 89 -4.10 12.00 -3.66
CA VAL A 89 -3.47 10.94 -4.47
C VAL A 89 -2.96 11.56 -5.76
N VAL A 90 -1.68 11.31 -6.07
CA VAL A 90 -0.93 11.93 -7.18
C VAL A 90 -0.91 11.05 -8.42
#